data_AF-A0A955RMC6-F1
#
_entry.id   AF-A0A955RMC6-F1
#
_cell.length_a   1.000
_cell.length_b   1.000
_cell.length_c   1.000
_cell.angle_alpha   90.00
_cell.angle_beta   90.00
_cell.angle_gamma   90.00
#
_symmetry.space_group_name_H-M   'P 1'
#
loop_
_entity.id
_entity.type
_entity.pdbx_description
1 polymer ?
#
loop_
_entity_poly.entity_id
_entity_poly.type
_entity_poly.pdbx_seq_one_letter_code
_entity_poly.pdbx_strand_id
1 'polypeptide(L)' 'MKHLVTLLRAFFSDTWQIAKRNLIRYRRSPRLLFFSTVQPIMFVLLFAYVFGGAINVPGMSYIDYLIPAIIVQTVLFGAG' A
#
# COMPACT_ATOMS: atom_id res chain seq x y z
N MET A 1 -35.27 -20.16 13.46
CA MET A 1 -34.20 -19.35 14.10
C MET A 1 -32.88 -20.12 14.28
N LYS A 2 -32.85 -21.33 14.86
CA LYS A 2 -31.61 -22.09 15.10
C LYS A 2 -30.77 -22.35 13.84
N HIS A 3 -31.42 -22.64 12.71
CA HIS A 3 -30.76 -22.85 11.41
C HIS A 3 -29.98 -21.61 10.90
N LEU A 4 -30.49 -20.40 11.16
CA LEU A 4 -29.87 -19.15 10.71
C LEU A 4 -28.58 -18.86 11.49
N VAL A 5 -28.57 -19.16 12.80
CA VAL A 5 -27.38 -19.02 13.65
C VAL A 5 -26.28 -20.01 13.24
N THR A 6 -26.64 -21.24 12.88
CA THR A 6 -25.67 -22.24 12.41
C THR A 6 -25.06 -21.85 11.07
N LEU A 7 -25.86 -21.32 10.13
CA LEU A 7 -25.35 -20.83 8.85
C LEU A 7 -24.38 -19.67 9.04
N LEU A 8 -24.74 -18.67 9.85
CA LEU A 8 -23.84 -17.54 10.13
C LEU A 8 -22.50 -17.99 10.73
N ARG A 9 -22.52 -18.93 11.68
CA ARG A 9 -21.29 -19.49 12.26
C ARG A 9 -20.42 -20.22 11.22
N ALA A 10 -21.04 -20.97 10.31
CA ALA A 10 -20.34 -21.63 9.21
C ALA A 10 -19.72 -20.60 8.25
N PHE A 11 -20.48 -19.59 7.83
CA PHE A 11 -19.99 -18.50 6.95
C PHE A 11 -18.76 -17.79 7.53
N PHE A 12 -18.78 -17.43 8.82
CA PHE A 12 -17.63 -16.80 9.46
C PHE A 12 -16.43 -17.74 9.59
N SER A 13 -16.67 -19.02 9.93
CA SER A 13 -15.61 -20.03 10.00
C SER A 13 -14.94 -20.27 8.64
N ASP A 14 -15.74 -20.41 7.58
CA ASP A 14 -15.24 -20.69 6.24
C ASP A 14 -14.49 -19.49 5.66
N THR A 15 -15.03 -18.28 5.86
CA THR A 15 -14.35 -17.03 5.49
C THR A 15 -13.00 -16.91 6.21
N TRP A 16 -12.95 -17.23 7.51
CA TRP A 16 -11.72 -17.20 8.29
C TRP A 16 -10.69 -18.24 7.82
N GLN A 17 -11.13 -19.45 7.47
CA GLN A 17 -10.27 -20.50 6.93
C GLN A 17 -9.63 -20.09 5.59
N ILE A 18 -10.44 -19.51 4.69
CA ILE A 18 -9.98 -18.99 3.40
C ILE A 18 -9.01 -17.82 3.60
N ALA A 19 -9.36 -16.86 4.46
CA ALA A 19 -8.50 -15.72 4.79
C ALA A 19 -7.16 -16.16 5.37
N LYS A 20 -7.16 -17.11 6.32
CA LYS A 20 -5.93 -17.67 6.91
C LYS A 20 -5.05 -18.35 5.86
N ARG A 21 -5.63 -19.13 4.94
CA ARG A 21 -4.88 -19.75 3.83
C ARG A 21 -4.26 -18.70 2.90
N ASN A 22 -5.03 -17.65 2.56
CA ASN A 22 -4.52 -16.56 1.72
C ASN A 22 -3.38 -15.78 2.41
N LEU A 23 -3.51 -15.49 3.71
CA LEU A 23 -2.49 -14.79 4.49
C LEU A 23 -1.17 -15.58 4.56
N ILE A 24 -1.25 -16.91 4.77
CA ILE A 24 -0.09 -17.80 4.75
C ILE A 24 0.56 -17.83 3.36
N ARG A 25 -0.24 -17.75 2.29
CA ARG A 25 0.25 -17.69 0.91
C ARG A 25 0.99 -16.39 0.60
N TYR A 26 0.48 -15.24 1.07
CA TYR A 26 1.18 -13.95 0.96
C TYR A 26 2.55 -13.97 1.66
N ARG A 27 2.63 -14.61 2.84
CA ARG A 27 3.89 -14.72 3.59
C ARG A 27 4.98 -15.53 2.86
N ARG A 28 4.60 -16.42 1.94
CA ARG A 28 5.54 -17.25 1.15
C ARG A 28 6.04 -16.58 -0.13
N SER A 29 5.47 -15.42 -0.49
CA SER A 29 5.86 -14.66 -1.68
C SER A 29 6.39 -13.26 -1.31
N PRO A 30 7.48 -13.16 -0.52
CA PRO A 30 8.04 -11.86 -0.12
C PRO A 30 8.54 -11.03 -1.31
N ARG A 31 8.83 -11.68 -2.45
CA ARG A 31 9.25 -10.99 -3.69
C ARG A 31 8.20 -10.02 -4.23
N LEU A 32 6.92 -10.40 -4.21
CA LEU A 32 5.86 -9.54 -4.77
C LEU A 32 5.66 -8.28 -3.91
N LEU A 33 5.65 -8.46 -2.59
CA LEU A 33 5.56 -7.35 -1.63
C LEU A 33 6.79 -6.42 -1.73
N PHE A 34 7.98 -6.99 -1.91
CA PHE A 34 9.21 -6.21 -2.08
C PHE A 34 9.15 -5.34 -3.33
N PHE A 35 8.85 -5.90 -4.50
CA PHE A 35 8.77 -5.11 -5.74
C PHE A 35 7.61 -4.11 -5.73
N SER A 36 6.45 -4.46 -5.17
CA SER A 36 5.30 -3.55 -5.09
C SER A 36 5.56 -2.33 -4.22
N THR A 37 6.43 -2.45 -3.22
CA THR A 37 6.78 -1.35 -2.29
C THR A 37 8.05 -0.63 -2.71
N VAL A 38 9.04 -1.32 -3.29
CA VAL A 38 10.30 -0.69 -3.73
C VAL A 38 10.09 0.21 -4.94
N GLN A 39 9.30 -0.22 -5.93
CA GLN A 39 9.04 0.58 -7.13
C GLN A 39 8.49 2.00 -6.84
N PRO A 40 7.45 2.18 -6.01
CA PRO A 40 6.96 3.52 -5.65
C PRO A 40 7.95 4.32 -4.78
N ILE A 41 8.72 3.67 -3.89
CA ILE A 41 9.76 4.34 -3.10
C ILE A 41 10.83 4.93 -4.03
N MET A 42 11.28 4.17 -5.02
CA MET A 42 12.26 4.65 -6.01
C MET A 42 11.75 5.88 -6.77
N PHE A 43 10.46 5.91 -7.12
CA PHE A 43 9.84 7.09 -7.72
C PHE A 43 9.83 8.31 -6.79
N VAL A 44 9.45 8.15 -5.52
CA VAL A 44 9.48 9.27 -4.57
C VAL A 44 10.91 9.75 -4.31
N LEU A 45 11.89 8.85 -4.22
CA LEU A 45 13.29 9.24 -4.05
C LEU A 45 13.84 10.00 -5.26
N LEU A 46 13.49 9.58 -6.48
CA LEU A 46 13.83 10.32 -7.72
C LEU A 46 13.27 11.74 -7.65
N PHE A 47 11.98 11.89 -7.34
CA PHE A 47 11.38 13.21 -7.25
C PHE A 47 12.00 14.04 -6.13
N ALA A 48 12.04 13.52 -4.89
CA ALA A 48 12.56 14.15 -3.68
C ALA A 48 14.02 14.61 -3.80
N TYR A 49 14.91 13.74 -4.25
CA TYR A 49 16.36 13.96 -4.18
C TYR A 49 16.99 14.30 -5.51
N VAL A 50 16.59 13.63 -6.60
CA VAL A 50 17.20 13.87 -7.92
C VAL A 50 16.66 15.16 -8.53
N PHE A 51 15.34 15.34 -8.54
CA PHE A 51 14.77 16.60 -9.03
C PHE A 51 14.80 17.71 -7.97
N GLY A 52 14.67 17.41 -6.68
CA GLY A 52 14.78 18.41 -5.62
C GLY A 52 16.19 18.93 -5.35
N GLY A 53 17.20 18.07 -5.47
CA GLY A 53 18.60 18.47 -5.32
C GLY A 53 19.17 19.17 -6.56
N ALA A 54 18.61 18.94 -7.75
CA ALA A 54 19.07 19.54 -9.00
C ALA A 54 18.36 20.87 -9.35
N ILE A 55 17.16 21.12 -8.79
CA ILE A 55 16.35 22.29 -9.14
C ILE A 55 16.41 23.32 -8.00
N ASN A 56 17.23 24.36 -8.17
CA ASN A 56 17.09 25.59 -7.39
C ASN A 56 15.90 26.39 -7.95
N VAL A 57 14.76 26.38 -7.26
CA VAL A 57 13.58 27.18 -7.65
C VAL A 57 13.73 28.59 -7.05
N PRO A 58 13.86 29.66 -7.85
CA PRO A 58 13.90 31.01 -7.32
C PRO A 58 12.51 31.39 -6.79
N GLY A 59 12.41 31.66 -5.49
CA GLY A 59 11.19 32.22 -4.88
C GLY A 59 10.13 31.22 -4.41
N MET A 60 10.38 29.90 -4.47
CA MET A 60 9.47 28.88 -3.89
C MET A 60 10.24 27.75 -3.23
N SER A 61 9.67 27.18 -2.16
CA SER A 61 10.28 26.08 -1.44
C SER A 61 10.01 24.77 -2.17
N TYR A 62 11.05 23.95 -2.35
CA TYR A 62 10.93 22.61 -2.89
C TYR A 62 9.92 21.71 -2.14
N ILE A 63 9.63 22.04 -0.88
CA ILE A 63 8.58 21.43 -0.05
C ILE A 63 7.20 21.46 -0.73
N ASP A 64 6.88 22.53 -1.48
CA ASP A 64 5.56 22.68 -2.13
C ASP A 64 5.34 21.66 -3.26
N TYR A 65 6.41 21.08 -3.81
CA TYR A 65 6.35 20.00 -4.79
C TYR A 65 6.31 18.60 -4.15
N LEU A 66 6.80 18.47 -2.92
CA LEU A 66 6.93 17.20 -2.21
C LEU A 66 5.61 16.74 -1.57
N ILE A 67 4.82 17.69 -1.08
CA ILE A 67 3.50 17.46 -0.46
C ILE A 67 2.51 16.71 -1.37
N PRO A 68 2.24 17.13 -2.63
CA PRO A 68 1.29 16.43 -3.49
C PRO A 68 1.74 15.01 -3.86
N ALA A 69 3.04 14.76 -3.98
CA ALA A 69 3.57 13.41 -4.26
C ALA A 69 3.28 12.43 -3.10
N ILE A 70 3.46 12.88 -1.85
CA ILE A 70 3.14 12.08 -0.65
C ILE A 70 1.63 11.78 -0.59
N ILE A 71 0.77 12.75 -0.93
CA ILE A 71 -0.69 12.55 -0.97
C ILE A 71 -1.07 11.52 -2.02
N VAL A 72 -0.55 11.63 -3.25
CA VAL A 72 -0.80 10.65 -4.33
C VAL A 72 -0.33 9.25 -3.92
N GLN A 73 0.85 9.14 -3.29
CA GLN A 73 1.35 7.87 -2.78
C GLN A 73 0.41 7.27 -1.72
N THR A 74 -0.06 8.10 -0.79
CA THR A 74 -0.98 7.67 0.28
C THR A 74 -2.30 7.16 -0.29
N VAL A 75 -2.83 7.79 -1.34
CA VAL A 75 -4.06 7.32 -2.02
C VAL A 75 -3.83 6.00 -2.75
N LEU A 76 -2.70 5.86 -3.45
CA LEU A 76 -2.40 4.66 -4.23
C LEU A 76 -2.12 3.43 -3.36
N PHE A 77 -1.53 3.61 -2.17
CA PHE A 77 -1.24 2.51 -1.23
C PHE A 77 -2.27 2.35 -0.11
N GLY A 78 -3.01 3.40 0.23
CA GLY A 78 -4.04 3.37 1.26
C GLY A 78 -5.39 2.83 0.78
N ALA A 79 -5.62 2.76 -0.54
CA ALA A 79 -6.84 2.21 -1.12
C ALA A 79 -6.78 0.70 -1.41
N GLY A 80 -5.70 0.02 -1.00
CA GLY A 80 -5.51 -1.43 -1.16
C GLY A 80 -6.05 -2.25 -0.01
#